data_AF-A0A0H3ARC5-F1
#
_entry.id   AF-A0A0H3ARC5-F1
#
_cell.length_a   1.000
_cell.length_b   1.000
_cell.length_c   1.000
_cell.angle_alpha   90.00
_cell.angle_beta   90.00
_cell.angle_gamma   90.00
#
_symmetry.space_group_name_H-M   'P 1'
#
loop_
_entity.id
_entity.type
_entity.pdbx_description
1 polymer ?
#
loop_
_entity_poly.entity_id
_entity_poly.type
_entity_poly.pdbx_seq_one_letter_code
_entity_poly.pdbx_strand_id
1 'polypeptide(L)'
;MRYDMSDNLDSNSIILKVDASISLEVNKYNSAADGKTVNTAIASLDNGGDFVPGIVFTFEITEGNAVFVANGEKKANINANPAMVATADFTDTIGETGKIIVYPTLNNTLVADAVPYTFKSVAPPVLKLKVDKDNALSNGTDFDLVTATLTRDGGQKFVGQGVTFSLPSNDAAVFETGQTKKLSATTGNDGTATAIIIRNAAGGGTVTVTCVLDADGKVSDQCDVHFAAVSADIISFSVSATDPLGYSNNGKAARVFAEIIPSPNNPVTNCLINFSTFGVRACLHSRIPFCTKF
;
A
#
# COMPACT_ATOMS: atom_id res chain seq x y z
N MET A 1 63.82 -29.35 -50.80
CA MET A 1 62.63 -28.48 -50.74
C MET A 1 62.29 -28.29 -49.27
N ARG A 2 62.56 -27.11 -48.71
CA ARG A 2 62.06 -26.74 -47.38
C ARG A 2 60.61 -26.31 -47.56
N TYR A 3 59.69 -27.04 -46.93
CA TYR A 3 58.33 -26.58 -46.77
C TYR A 3 58.36 -25.56 -45.64
N ASP A 4 58.23 -24.29 -46.00
CA ASP A 4 57.95 -23.23 -45.06
C ASP A 4 56.46 -23.31 -44.73
N MET A 5 56.14 -23.80 -43.52
CA MET A 5 54.81 -23.68 -42.95
C MET A 5 54.73 -22.29 -42.32
N SER A 6 54.53 -21.28 -43.16
CA SER A 6 54.00 -20.01 -42.69
C SER A 6 52.58 -20.26 -42.22
N ASP A 7 52.44 -20.38 -40.90
CA ASP A 7 51.18 -20.48 -40.18
C ASP A 7 50.34 -19.26 -40.56
N ASN A 8 49.36 -19.49 -41.43
CA ASN A 8 48.43 -18.47 -41.87
C ASN A 8 47.34 -18.37 -40.80
N LEU A 9 47.72 -17.81 -39.65
CA LEU A 9 46.76 -17.38 -38.64
C LEU A 9 46.01 -16.19 -39.24
N ASP A 10 44.76 -16.45 -39.61
CA ASP A 10 43.80 -15.43 -40.00
C ASP A 10 43.90 -14.26 -39.01
N SER A 11 44.26 -13.07 -39.51
CA SER A 11 44.58 -11.88 -38.69
C SER A 11 43.40 -11.29 -37.91
N ASN A 12 42.31 -12.05 -37.80
CA ASN A 12 41.10 -11.76 -37.02
C ASN A 12 40.83 -12.79 -35.91
N SER A 13 41.71 -13.78 -35.72
CA SER A 13 41.56 -14.76 -34.63
C SER A 13 42.03 -14.15 -33.31
N ILE A 14 41.13 -14.06 -32.33
CA ILE A 14 41.50 -13.70 -30.96
C ILE A 14 42.23 -14.89 -30.33
N ILE A 15 43.49 -14.70 -29.92
CA ILE A 15 44.33 -15.75 -29.31
C ILE A 15 44.64 -15.39 -27.86
N LEU A 16 44.29 -16.28 -26.93
CA LEU A 16 44.76 -16.23 -25.54
C LEU A 16 46.01 -17.10 -25.40
N LYS A 17 46.99 -16.60 -24.65
CA LYS A 17 48.18 -17.36 -24.28
C LYS A 17 47.81 -18.47 -23.30
N VAL A 18 48.63 -19.51 -23.27
CA VAL A 18 48.46 -20.65 -22.36
C VAL A 18 48.53 -20.26 -20.88
N ASP A 19 49.26 -19.18 -20.58
CA ASP A 19 49.45 -18.61 -19.25
C ASP A 19 48.55 -17.39 -18.98
N ALA A 20 47.56 -17.14 -19.84
CA ALA A 20 46.58 -16.09 -19.61
C ALA A 20 45.85 -16.33 -18.28
N SER A 21 45.64 -15.26 -17.51
CA SER A 21 45.00 -15.32 -16.20
C SER A 21 43.92 -14.25 -16.08
N ILE A 22 42.92 -14.53 -15.25
CA ILE A 22 41.83 -13.60 -15.00
C ILE A 22 41.74 -13.35 -13.51
N SER A 23 41.58 -12.08 -13.15
CA SER A 23 41.24 -11.66 -11.81
C SER A 23 39.81 -11.11 -11.79
N LEU A 24 39.13 -11.36 -10.67
CA LEU A 24 37.81 -10.85 -10.36
C LEU A 24 37.84 -10.22 -8.97
N GLU A 25 37.23 -9.05 -8.83
CA GLU A 25 37.01 -8.40 -7.54
C GLU A 25 35.61 -7.79 -7.47
N VAL A 26 35.10 -7.61 -6.25
CA VAL A 26 33.85 -6.89 -5.99
C VAL A 26 34.18 -5.68 -5.12
N ASN A 27 34.20 -4.49 -5.73
CA ASN A 27 34.69 -3.26 -5.09
C ASN A 27 33.66 -2.57 -4.20
N LYS A 28 32.37 -2.85 -4.43
CA LYS A 28 31.30 -2.38 -3.56
C LYS A 28 30.59 -3.59 -2.97
N TYR A 29 30.72 -3.75 -1.65
CA TYR A 29 30.14 -4.83 -0.87
C TYR A 29 29.09 -4.29 0.10
N ASN A 30 28.17 -5.13 0.57
CA ASN A 30 27.17 -4.79 1.58
C ASN A 30 26.16 -3.69 1.16
N SER A 31 25.84 -3.60 -0.13
CA SER A 31 24.76 -2.73 -0.62
C SER A 31 23.39 -3.16 -0.08
N ALA A 32 22.45 -2.23 -0.04
CA ALA A 32 21.07 -2.50 0.35
C ALA A 32 20.39 -3.42 -0.68
N ALA A 33 19.69 -4.45 -0.22
CA ALA A 33 18.87 -5.34 -1.04
C ALA A 33 17.52 -4.69 -1.40
N ASP A 34 17.54 -3.58 -2.13
CA ASP A 34 16.36 -2.78 -2.52
C ASP A 34 16.03 -2.88 -4.02
N GLY A 35 16.75 -3.74 -4.76
CA GLY A 35 16.65 -3.88 -6.22
C GLY A 35 17.17 -2.68 -7.00
N LYS A 36 17.85 -1.72 -6.36
CA LYS A 36 18.31 -0.46 -6.98
C LYS A 36 19.77 -0.16 -6.67
N THR A 37 20.18 -0.36 -5.42
CA THR A 37 21.54 -0.12 -4.97
C THR A 37 22.45 -1.22 -5.50
N VAL A 38 23.46 -0.83 -6.27
CA VAL A 38 24.34 -1.79 -6.96
C VAL A 38 25.54 -2.18 -6.11
N ASN A 39 25.93 -3.45 -6.19
CA ASN A 39 27.33 -3.89 -6.05
C ASN A 39 27.98 -3.90 -7.45
N THR A 40 29.30 -3.79 -7.50
CA THR A 40 30.06 -3.70 -8.76
C THR A 40 31.17 -4.73 -8.76
N ALA A 41 31.15 -5.62 -9.77
CA ALA A 41 32.20 -6.58 -10.04
C ALA A 41 33.12 -6.08 -11.14
N ILE A 42 34.42 -6.27 -10.98
CA ILE A 42 35.44 -5.85 -11.94
C ILE A 42 36.29 -7.06 -12.27
N ALA A 43 36.41 -7.35 -13.57
CA ALA A 43 37.24 -8.41 -14.09
C ALA A 43 38.36 -7.82 -14.95
N SER A 44 39.54 -8.43 -14.90
CA SER A 44 40.63 -8.12 -15.82
C SER A 44 41.32 -9.37 -16.32
N LEU A 45 41.77 -9.34 -17.56
CA LEU A 45 42.57 -10.39 -18.19
C LEU A 45 44.02 -9.91 -18.29
N ASP A 46 44.94 -10.72 -17.79
CA ASP A 46 46.36 -10.63 -18.14
C ASP A 46 46.66 -11.73 -19.16
N ASN A 47 47.01 -11.33 -20.39
CA ASN A 47 47.38 -12.23 -21.48
C ASN A 47 48.90 -12.24 -21.69
N GLY A 48 49.66 -12.35 -20.59
CA GLY A 48 51.12 -12.23 -20.61
C GLY A 48 51.57 -10.89 -21.18
N GLY A 49 50.89 -9.80 -20.80
CA GLY A 49 51.15 -8.43 -21.25
C GLY A 49 50.66 -8.05 -22.66
N ASP A 50 50.14 -8.99 -23.45
CA ASP A 50 49.68 -8.68 -24.81
C ASP A 50 48.25 -8.13 -24.80
N PHE A 51 48.01 -7.09 -25.58
CA PHE A 51 46.66 -6.57 -25.79
C PHE A 51 45.86 -7.47 -26.72
N VAL A 52 44.65 -7.83 -26.29
CA VAL A 52 43.70 -8.61 -27.08
C VAL A 52 42.44 -7.79 -27.34
N PRO A 53 42.19 -7.34 -28.59
CA PRO A 53 41.02 -6.54 -28.89
C PRO A 53 39.73 -7.38 -28.85
N GLY A 54 38.64 -6.75 -28.40
CA GLY A 54 37.29 -7.34 -28.51
C GLY A 54 36.99 -8.46 -27.53
N ILE A 55 37.75 -8.58 -26.43
CA ILE A 55 37.44 -9.53 -25.36
C ILE A 55 36.06 -9.24 -24.78
N VAL A 56 35.27 -10.30 -24.60
CA VAL A 56 33.98 -10.27 -23.90
C VAL A 56 34.07 -11.21 -22.71
N PHE A 57 33.72 -10.70 -21.53
CA PHE A 57 33.61 -11.49 -20.32
C PHE A 57 32.16 -11.89 -20.05
N THR A 58 31.96 -13.15 -19.68
CA THR A 58 30.73 -13.63 -19.07
C THR A 58 30.89 -13.55 -17.56
N PHE A 59 30.15 -12.64 -16.92
CA PHE A 59 29.95 -12.65 -15.47
C PHE A 59 28.78 -13.57 -15.12
N GLU A 60 28.91 -14.37 -14.07
CA GLU A 60 27.88 -15.34 -13.66
C GLU A 60 27.73 -15.39 -12.14
N ILE A 61 26.51 -15.16 -11.66
CA ILE A 61 26.11 -15.37 -10.27
C ILE A 61 25.83 -16.87 -10.08
N THR A 62 26.69 -17.55 -9.31
CA THR A 62 26.63 -19.01 -9.10
C THR A 62 25.91 -19.40 -7.80
N GLU A 63 25.93 -18.50 -6.81
CA GLU A 63 25.20 -18.64 -5.54
C GLU A 63 24.51 -17.31 -5.22
N GLY A 64 23.28 -17.35 -4.68
CA GLY A 64 22.43 -16.18 -4.44
C GLY A 64 21.46 -15.86 -5.58
N ASN A 65 20.70 -14.77 -5.44
CA ASN A 65 19.55 -14.36 -6.24
C ASN A 65 19.76 -13.03 -6.97
N ALA A 66 20.87 -12.34 -6.69
CA ALA A 66 21.25 -11.12 -7.39
C ALA A 66 21.24 -11.28 -8.92
N VAL A 67 20.96 -10.18 -9.58
CA VAL A 67 20.88 -10.07 -11.05
C VAL A 67 21.67 -8.88 -11.56
N PHE A 68 22.27 -9.01 -12.74
CA PHE A 68 23.01 -7.92 -13.38
C PHE A 68 22.06 -6.83 -13.86
N VAL A 69 22.43 -5.57 -13.63
CA VAL A 69 21.64 -4.39 -14.03
C VAL A 69 21.45 -4.33 -15.54
N ALA A 70 22.43 -4.82 -16.31
CA ALA A 70 22.42 -4.77 -17.76
C ALA A 70 21.25 -5.51 -18.41
N ASN A 71 20.78 -6.61 -17.80
CA ASN A 71 19.77 -7.49 -18.40
C ASN A 71 18.78 -8.11 -17.41
N GLY A 72 18.95 -7.93 -16.10
CA GLY A 72 18.10 -8.54 -15.08
C GLY A 72 18.29 -10.05 -14.94
N GLU A 73 19.40 -10.61 -15.43
CA GLU A 73 19.69 -12.04 -15.37
C GLU A 73 20.89 -12.35 -14.45
N LYS A 74 21.07 -13.64 -14.11
CA LYS A 74 22.25 -14.12 -13.35
C LYS A 74 23.51 -14.25 -14.18
N LYS A 75 23.44 -14.01 -15.50
CA LYS A 75 24.60 -14.00 -16.41
C LYS A 75 24.58 -12.74 -17.24
N ALA A 76 25.74 -12.13 -17.47
CA ALA A 76 25.87 -10.97 -18.35
C ALA A 76 27.17 -11.04 -19.13
N ASN A 77 27.08 -10.78 -20.43
CA ASN A 77 28.24 -10.66 -21.32
C ASN A 77 28.60 -9.19 -21.46
N ILE A 78 29.82 -8.82 -21.03
CA ILE A 78 30.30 -7.45 -21.00
C ILE A 78 31.59 -7.35 -21.80
N ASN A 79 31.63 -6.41 -22.76
CA ASN A 79 32.85 -6.12 -23.51
C ASN A 79 33.90 -5.52 -22.58
N ALA A 80 35.13 -6.04 -22.65
CA ALA A 80 36.27 -5.43 -22.01
C ALA A 80 36.63 -4.11 -22.72
N ASN A 81 37.11 -3.14 -21.95
CA ASN A 81 37.70 -1.92 -22.49
C ASN A 81 39.11 -2.21 -23.06
N PRO A 82 39.78 -1.23 -23.71
CA PRO A 82 41.13 -1.42 -24.24
C PRO A 82 42.22 -1.77 -23.21
N ALA A 83 41.94 -1.63 -21.90
CA ALA A 83 42.83 -2.09 -20.83
C ALA A 83 42.53 -3.55 -20.40
N MET A 84 41.70 -4.28 -21.16
CA MET A 84 41.26 -5.64 -20.87
C MET A 84 40.50 -5.77 -19.54
N VAL A 85 39.79 -4.70 -19.15
CA VAL A 85 38.95 -4.64 -17.95
C VAL A 85 37.49 -4.56 -18.33
N ALA A 86 36.63 -5.32 -17.65
CA ALA A 86 35.18 -5.20 -17.72
C ALA A 86 34.57 -4.96 -16.33
N THR A 87 33.47 -4.23 -16.30
CA THR A 87 32.75 -3.90 -15.07
C THR A 87 31.28 -4.29 -15.22
N ALA A 88 30.75 -4.98 -14.21
CA ALA A 88 29.37 -5.43 -14.18
C ALA A 88 28.71 -4.97 -12.87
N ASP A 89 27.69 -4.13 -12.99
CA ASP A 89 26.82 -3.75 -11.88
C ASP A 89 25.70 -4.77 -11.71
N PHE A 90 25.41 -5.11 -10.46
CA PHE A 90 24.36 -6.06 -10.10
C PHE A 90 23.61 -5.61 -8.85
N THR A 91 22.35 -6.02 -8.74
CA THR A 91 21.43 -5.66 -7.65
C THR A 91 20.77 -6.90 -7.08
N ASP A 92 20.23 -6.79 -5.87
CA ASP A 92 19.43 -7.84 -5.24
C ASP A 92 18.22 -7.24 -4.53
N THR A 93 17.18 -8.05 -4.36
CA THR A 93 15.97 -7.74 -3.58
C THR A 93 15.93 -8.52 -2.26
N ILE A 94 16.87 -9.45 -2.07
CA ILE A 94 17.00 -10.26 -0.87
C ILE A 94 18.36 -9.96 -0.23
N GLY A 95 18.37 -9.71 1.07
CA GLY A 95 19.62 -9.58 1.81
C GLY A 95 20.23 -10.96 2.05
N GLU A 96 21.37 -11.22 1.42
CA GLU A 96 22.06 -12.51 1.49
C GLU A 96 23.52 -12.38 1.06
N THR A 97 24.25 -13.49 1.16
CA THR A 97 25.58 -13.66 0.58
C THR A 97 25.49 -14.61 -0.61
N GLY A 98 26.23 -14.31 -1.67
CA GLY A 98 26.34 -15.14 -2.86
C GLY A 98 27.77 -15.20 -3.39
N LYS A 99 27.93 -15.79 -4.57
CA LYS A 99 29.21 -15.90 -5.27
C LYS A 99 29.06 -15.54 -6.73
N ILE A 100 30.11 -14.91 -7.26
CA ILE A 100 30.23 -14.54 -8.66
C ILE A 100 31.51 -15.14 -9.23
N ILE A 101 31.43 -15.60 -10.48
CA ILE A 101 32.59 -16.00 -11.30
C ILE A 101 32.63 -15.15 -12.57
N VAL A 102 33.77 -15.18 -13.25
CA VAL A 102 33.93 -14.57 -14.57
C VAL A 102 34.84 -15.42 -15.43
N TYR A 103 34.54 -15.47 -16.73
CA TYR A 103 35.35 -16.14 -17.76
C TYR A 103 35.18 -15.44 -19.10
N PRO A 104 36.14 -15.51 -20.03
CA PRO A 104 35.99 -14.94 -21.36
C PRO A 104 35.10 -15.85 -22.20
N THR A 105 34.22 -15.28 -23.01
CA THR A 105 33.27 -16.05 -23.85
C THR A 105 33.93 -17.00 -24.84
N LEU A 106 35.18 -16.71 -25.21
CA LEU A 106 35.96 -17.52 -26.15
C LEU A 106 36.68 -18.70 -25.47
N ASN A 107 36.82 -18.69 -24.14
CA ASN A 107 37.47 -19.76 -23.38
C ASN A 107 36.83 -19.94 -21.99
N ASN A 108 35.75 -20.70 -21.94
CA ASN A 108 34.98 -20.91 -20.72
C ASN A 108 35.67 -21.80 -19.66
N THR A 109 36.88 -22.32 -19.93
CA THR A 109 37.67 -23.06 -18.94
C THR A 109 38.65 -22.17 -18.20
N LEU A 110 38.97 -20.99 -18.75
CA LEU A 110 39.70 -19.94 -18.04
C LEU A 110 38.72 -19.17 -17.15
N VAL A 111 38.55 -19.66 -15.93
CA VAL A 111 37.60 -19.11 -14.95
C VAL A 111 38.38 -18.49 -13.79
N ALA A 112 38.04 -17.27 -13.39
CA ALA A 112 38.58 -16.68 -12.18
C ALA A 112 38.07 -17.40 -10.92
N ASP A 113 38.81 -17.30 -9.82
CA ASP A 113 38.31 -17.78 -8.54
C ASP A 113 36.99 -17.10 -8.17
N ALA A 114 36.07 -17.88 -7.59
CA ALA A 114 34.77 -17.37 -7.19
C ALA A 114 34.91 -16.34 -6.06
N VAL A 115 34.35 -15.14 -6.29
CA VAL A 115 34.40 -14.05 -5.32
C VAL A 115 33.06 -13.95 -4.59
N PRO A 116 33.04 -13.90 -3.25
CA PRO A 116 31.80 -13.69 -2.51
C PRO A 116 31.30 -12.25 -2.65
N TYR A 117 29.98 -12.08 -2.64
CA TYR A 117 29.34 -10.77 -2.49
C TYR A 117 28.27 -10.83 -1.40
N THR A 118 27.89 -9.68 -0.86
CA THR A 118 26.83 -9.58 0.15
C THR A 118 25.92 -8.39 -0.13
N PHE A 119 24.62 -8.59 0.03
CA PHE A 119 23.61 -7.55 0.15
C PHE A 119 23.00 -7.56 1.56
N LYS A 120 22.77 -6.39 2.13
CA LYS A 120 22.12 -6.22 3.44
C LYS A 120 20.61 -6.19 3.26
N SER A 121 19.90 -6.98 4.06
CA SER A 121 18.44 -6.92 4.11
C SER A 121 17.99 -5.50 4.44
N VAL A 122 17.03 -4.99 3.68
CA VAL A 122 16.39 -3.71 3.98
C VAL A 122 15.15 -4.01 4.81
N ALA A 123 15.02 -3.33 5.95
CA ALA A 123 13.81 -3.47 6.75
C ALA A 123 12.58 -3.05 5.91
N PRO A 124 11.46 -3.77 6.02
CA PRO A 124 10.24 -3.34 5.34
C PRO A 124 9.83 -1.95 5.86
N PRO A 125 9.17 -1.12 5.02
CA PRO A 125 8.56 0.10 5.48
C PRO A 125 7.57 -0.15 6.63
N VAL A 126 7.41 0.84 7.49
CA VAL A 126 6.44 0.82 8.59
C VAL A 126 5.34 1.82 8.27
N LEU A 127 4.10 1.34 8.17
CA LEU A 127 2.89 2.14 8.06
C LEU A 127 2.24 2.25 9.44
N LYS A 128 1.82 3.46 9.81
CA LYS A 128 1.04 3.70 11.03
C LYS A 128 -0.15 4.60 10.76
N LEU A 129 -1.32 4.19 11.24
CA LEU A 129 -2.50 5.03 11.25
C LEU A 129 -2.63 5.79 12.57
N LYS A 130 -3.08 7.03 12.48
CA LYS A 130 -3.45 7.88 13.60
C LYS A 130 -4.80 8.52 13.32
N VAL A 131 -5.69 8.50 14.30
CA VAL A 131 -6.93 9.28 14.26
C VAL A 131 -6.61 10.69 14.76
N ASP A 132 -6.78 11.69 13.89
CA ASP A 132 -6.53 13.10 14.19
C ASP A 132 -7.80 13.85 14.61
N LYS A 133 -8.96 13.40 14.12
CA LYS A 133 -10.29 13.86 14.52
C LYS A 133 -11.22 12.66 14.61
N ASP A 134 -11.97 12.60 15.70
CA ASP A 134 -12.82 11.46 16.07
C ASP A 134 -14.15 11.97 16.66
N ASN A 135 -15.15 11.09 16.78
CA ASN A 135 -16.47 11.37 17.37
C ASN A 135 -17.33 12.35 16.56
N ALA A 136 -17.19 12.38 15.24
CA ALA A 136 -18.08 13.14 14.36
C ALA A 136 -19.55 12.66 14.44
N LEU A 137 -20.51 13.54 14.16
CA LEU A 137 -21.91 13.14 14.06
C LEU A 137 -22.13 12.27 12.82
N SER A 138 -22.94 11.21 12.96
CA SER A 138 -23.33 10.33 11.86
C SER A 138 -24.40 10.95 10.94
N ASN A 139 -24.20 12.20 10.51
CA ASN A 139 -25.15 13.03 9.73
C ASN A 139 -24.81 13.15 8.23
N GLY A 140 -23.74 12.51 7.76
CA GLY A 140 -23.29 12.57 6.36
C GLY A 140 -22.52 13.84 5.96
N THR A 141 -22.20 14.72 6.90
CA THR A 141 -21.41 15.95 6.64
C THR A 141 -20.28 16.16 7.64
N ASP A 142 -20.49 15.78 8.90
CA ASP A 142 -19.44 15.78 9.90
C ASP A 142 -18.49 14.61 9.64
N PHE A 143 -17.21 14.84 9.89
CA PHE A 143 -16.16 13.93 9.49
C PHE A 143 -15.17 13.63 10.61
N ASP A 144 -14.66 12.41 10.56
CA ASP A 144 -13.44 11.97 11.22
C ASP A 144 -12.26 12.05 10.24
N LEU A 145 -11.06 12.20 10.77
CA LEU A 145 -9.82 12.35 9.99
C LEU A 145 -8.79 11.34 10.47
N VAL A 146 -8.27 10.55 9.53
CA VAL A 146 -7.18 9.60 9.76
C VAL A 146 -5.97 9.98 8.93
N THR A 147 -4.79 9.96 9.54
CA THR A 147 -3.51 10.12 8.84
C THR A 147 -2.74 8.80 8.86
N ALA A 148 -2.32 8.35 7.68
CA ALA A 148 -1.30 7.34 7.50
C ALA A 148 0.08 8.00 7.48
N THR A 149 1.00 7.50 8.30
CA THR A 149 2.42 7.88 8.26
C THR A 149 3.23 6.68 7.80
N LEU A 150 4.04 6.86 6.76
CA LEU A 150 4.91 5.83 6.21
C LEU A 150 6.38 6.20 6.44
N THR A 151 7.11 5.27 7.05
CA THR A 151 8.54 5.43 7.34
C THR A 151 9.36 4.25 6.86
N ARG A 152 10.66 4.49 6.63
CA ARG A 152 11.65 3.48 6.26
C ARG A 152 12.98 3.77 6.95
N ASP A 153 13.92 2.82 6.92
CA ASP A 153 15.32 3.02 7.31
C ASP A 153 15.51 3.67 8.68
N GLY A 154 14.83 3.14 9.70
CA GLY A 154 14.94 3.65 11.07
C GLY A 154 14.12 4.92 11.36
N GLY A 155 13.05 5.15 10.61
CA GLY A 155 12.07 6.22 10.87
C GLY A 155 12.14 7.42 9.91
N GLN A 156 12.93 7.32 8.84
CA GLN A 156 12.94 8.32 7.77
C GLN A 156 11.60 8.32 7.03
N LYS A 157 11.17 9.51 6.61
CA LYS A 157 9.90 9.71 5.90
C LYS A 157 9.96 9.01 4.54
N PHE A 158 8.98 8.16 4.27
CA PHE A 158 8.91 7.46 2.99
C PHE A 158 7.89 8.14 2.07
N VAL A 159 8.40 9.07 1.27
CA VAL A 159 7.60 10.01 0.46
C VAL A 159 7.24 9.45 -0.91
N GLY A 160 6.17 9.98 -1.52
CA GLY A 160 5.76 9.65 -2.88
C GLY A 160 5.24 8.22 -3.07
N GLN A 161 4.86 7.55 -1.98
CA GLN A 161 4.40 6.16 -2.02
C GLN A 161 2.88 6.09 -2.12
N GLY A 162 2.39 5.23 -3.02
CA GLY A 162 0.97 4.94 -3.14
C GLY A 162 0.46 4.14 -1.94
N VAL A 163 -0.64 4.60 -1.33
CA VAL A 163 -1.33 3.89 -0.25
C VAL A 163 -2.82 3.84 -0.55
N THR A 164 -3.47 2.76 -0.13
CA THR A 164 -4.91 2.58 -0.29
C THR A 164 -5.58 2.43 1.06
N PHE A 165 -6.46 3.38 1.40
CA PHE A 165 -7.37 3.29 2.54
C PHE A 165 -8.62 2.49 2.14
N SER A 166 -9.19 1.75 3.08
CA SER A 166 -10.41 0.96 2.89
C SER A 166 -11.31 1.03 4.12
N LEU A 167 -12.62 1.00 3.88
CA LEU A 167 -13.68 0.95 4.89
C LEU A 167 -14.47 -0.37 4.77
N PRO A 168 -15.17 -0.81 5.83
CA PRO A 168 -16.01 -2.00 5.77
C PRO A 168 -17.11 -1.83 4.71
N SER A 169 -17.32 -2.87 3.91
CA SER A 169 -18.29 -2.86 2.81
C SER A 169 -19.74 -2.78 3.30
N ASN A 170 -20.01 -3.24 4.53
CA ASN A 170 -21.33 -3.33 5.14
C ASN A 170 -21.69 -2.15 6.06
N ASP A 171 -20.79 -1.19 6.31
CA ASP A 171 -21.12 0.02 7.07
C ASP A 171 -21.65 1.14 6.15
N ALA A 172 -22.25 2.19 6.71
CA ALA A 172 -22.69 3.38 5.97
C ALA A 172 -21.56 4.39 5.71
N ALA A 173 -20.40 4.24 6.35
CA ALA A 173 -19.28 5.16 6.22
C ALA A 173 -18.65 5.12 4.83
N VAL A 174 -18.24 6.27 4.33
CA VAL A 174 -17.56 6.44 3.04
C VAL A 174 -16.43 7.45 3.18
N PHE A 175 -15.46 7.37 2.28
CA PHE A 175 -14.51 8.46 2.12
C PHE A 175 -15.23 9.65 1.48
N GLU A 176 -15.06 10.84 2.06
CA GLU A 176 -15.75 12.05 1.61
C GLU A 176 -15.50 12.31 0.12
N THR A 177 -14.25 12.18 -0.31
CA THR A 177 -13.87 12.28 -1.72
C THR A 177 -14.40 11.07 -2.49
N GLY A 178 -15.33 11.31 -3.41
CA GLY A 178 -15.90 10.29 -4.29
C GLY A 178 -16.95 9.39 -3.65
N GLN A 179 -17.20 9.51 -2.33
CA GLN A 179 -18.22 8.73 -1.62
C GLN A 179 -18.04 7.21 -1.80
N THR A 180 -16.79 6.74 -1.70
CA THR A 180 -16.39 5.35 -1.98
C THR A 180 -15.96 4.59 -0.72
N LYS A 181 -15.77 3.28 -0.86
CA LYS A 181 -15.22 2.39 0.18
C LYS A 181 -13.70 2.25 0.13
N LYS A 182 -13.06 2.80 -0.91
CA LYS A 182 -11.62 2.76 -1.12
C LYS A 182 -11.13 4.12 -1.57
N LEU A 183 -10.03 4.58 -0.99
CA LEU A 183 -9.38 5.83 -1.34
C LEU A 183 -7.90 5.54 -1.58
N SER A 184 -7.45 5.73 -2.82
CA SER A 184 -6.03 5.74 -3.16
C SER A 184 -5.46 7.13 -2.92
N ALA A 185 -4.31 7.18 -2.26
CA ALA A 185 -3.59 8.41 -1.95
C ALA A 185 -2.09 8.21 -2.16
N THR A 186 -1.32 9.29 -2.11
CA THR A 186 0.15 9.25 -2.20
C THR A 186 0.72 9.99 -1.01
N THR A 187 1.74 9.42 -0.36
CA THR A 187 2.40 10.08 0.76
C THR A 187 3.08 11.37 0.32
N GLY A 188 2.83 12.46 1.03
CA GLY A 188 3.43 13.77 0.77
C GLY A 188 4.89 13.84 1.20
N ASN A 189 5.45 15.05 1.16
CA ASN A 189 6.86 15.33 1.52
C ASN A 189 7.18 15.07 2.99
N ASP A 190 6.16 14.95 3.84
CA ASP A 190 6.31 14.59 5.25
C ASP A 190 6.15 13.08 5.51
N GLY A 191 5.93 12.28 4.45
CA GLY A 191 5.70 10.84 4.56
C GLY A 191 4.27 10.49 4.95
N THR A 192 3.31 11.43 4.85
CA THR A 192 1.94 11.20 5.30
C THR A 192 0.90 11.24 4.18
N ALA A 193 -0.21 10.55 4.37
CA ALA A 193 -1.41 10.64 3.54
C ALA A 193 -2.65 10.68 4.45
N THR A 194 -3.69 11.42 4.08
CA THR A 194 -4.88 11.62 4.93
C THR A 194 -6.13 11.07 4.29
N ALA A 195 -7.05 10.56 5.10
CA ALA A 195 -8.38 10.13 4.70
C ALA A 195 -9.44 10.83 5.56
N ILE A 196 -10.41 11.45 4.89
CA ILE A 196 -11.59 12.05 5.51
C ILE A 196 -12.75 11.07 5.38
N ILE A 197 -13.34 10.69 6.52
CA ILE A 197 -14.42 9.71 6.59
C ILE A 197 -15.68 10.41 7.07
N ILE A 198 -16.78 10.22 6.36
CA ILE A 198 -18.11 10.65 6.77
C ILE A 198 -19.02 9.43 6.89
N ARG A 199 -20.07 9.56 7.68
CA ARG A 199 -21.05 8.48 7.88
C ARG A 199 -22.45 9.06 7.98
N ASN A 200 -23.40 8.46 7.27
CA ASN A 200 -24.82 8.82 7.33
C ASN A 200 -25.63 7.60 7.77
N ALA A 201 -26.01 7.57 9.05
CA ALA A 201 -26.76 6.46 9.63
C ALA A 201 -27.55 6.95 10.85
N ALA A 202 -28.70 6.32 11.12
CA ALA A 202 -29.62 6.69 12.19
C ALA A 202 -29.04 6.56 13.62
N GLY A 203 -27.86 5.95 13.77
CA GLY A 203 -27.16 5.82 15.05
C GLY A 203 -25.65 5.98 14.88
N GLY A 204 -24.96 6.15 16.00
CA GLY A 204 -23.50 6.16 16.03
C GLY A 204 -22.89 4.78 15.72
N GLY A 205 -21.58 4.66 15.84
CA GLY A 205 -20.88 3.39 15.68
C GLY A 205 -19.38 3.54 15.51
N THR A 206 -18.68 2.41 15.56
CA THR A 206 -17.25 2.32 15.30
C THR A 206 -17.02 1.84 13.87
N VAL A 207 -16.09 2.47 13.17
CA VAL A 207 -15.70 2.13 11.80
C VAL A 207 -14.20 1.85 11.77
N THR A 208 -13.83 0.62 11.42
CA THR A 208 -12.42 0.25 11.23
C THR A 208 -11.90 0.75 9.89
N VAL A 209 -10.90 1.62 9.92
CA VAL A 209 -10.17 2.09 8.74
C VAL A 209 -8.92 1.24 8.57
N THR A 210 -8.73 0.66 7.40
CA THR A 210 -7.50 -0.06 7.05
C THR A 210 -6.73 0.75 6.01
N CYS A 211 -5.41 0.79 6.10
CA CYS A 211 -4.54 1.34 5.07
C CYS A 211 -3.45 0.35 4.70
N VAL A 212 -3.11 0.28 3.42
CA VAL A 212 -2.13 -0.65 2.86
C VAL A 212 -1.18 0.12 1.95
N LEU A 213 0.11 -0.23 1.96
CA LEU A 213 1.09 0.24 0.97
C LEU A 213 0.89 -0.50 -0.35
N ASP A 214 0.68 0.22 -1.45
CA ASP A 214 0.33 -0.40 -2.73
C ASP A 214 1.47 -1.26 -3.31
N ALA A 215 2.72 -0.85 -3.10
CA ALA A 215 3.91 -1.55 -3.58
C ALA A 215 4.21 -2.84 -2.78
N ASP A 216 3.70 -2.95 -1.56
CA ASP A 216 3.84 -4.14 -0.71
C ASP A 216 2.59 -4.29 0.16
N GLY A 217 1.64 -5.08 -0.34
CA GLY A 217 0.35 -5.30 0.31
C GLY A 217 0.41 -5.94 1.71
N LYS A 218 1.60 -6.34 2.17
CA LYS A 218 1.84 -6.84 3.53
C LYS A 218 2.10 -5.71 4.53
N VAL A 219 2.52 -4.54 4.06
CA VAL A 219 2.71 -3.36 4.91
C VAL A 219 1.35 -2.67 5.05
N SER A 220 0.70 -2.90 6.18
CA SER A 220 -0.63 -2.38 6.48
C SER A 220 -0.76 -2.02 7.96
N ASP A 221 -1.77 -1.21 8.25
CA ASP A 221 -2.19 -0.88 9.61
C ASP A 221 -3.70 -0.58 9.62
N GLN A 222 -4.30 -0.65 10.81
CA GLN A 222 -5.72 -0.37 11.00
C GLN A 222 -5.96 0.45 12.26
N CYS A 223 -6.98 1.29 12.23
CA CYS A 223 -7.46 2.01 13.40
C CYS A 223 -8.98 2.12 13.37
N ASP A 224 -9.57 2.34 14.53
CA ASP A 224 -11.00 2.57 14.65
C ASP A 224 -11.28 4.06 14.79
N VAL A 225 -12.26 4.56 14.03
CA VAL A 225 -12.89 5.87 14.25
C VAL A 225 -14.31 5.67 14.79
N HIS A 226 -14.85 6.66 15.48
CA HIS A 226 -16.11 6.61 16.18
C HIS A 226 -17.02 7.72 15.69
N PHE A 227 -18.25 7.37 15.33
CA PHE A 227 -19.29 8.32 15.03
C PHE A 227 -20.30 8.39 16.17
N ALA A 228 -20.61 9.60 16.62
CA ALA A 228 -21.69 9.86 17.55
C ALA A 228 -23.05 9.78 16.83
N ALA A 229 -24.07 9.30 17.54
CA ALA A 229 -25.43 9.36 17.03
C ALA A 229 -25.89 10.81 16.87
N VAL A 230 -26.65 11.09 15.82
CA VAL A 230 -27.37 12.36 15.71
C VAL A 230 -28.48 12.33 16.76
N SER A 231 -28.51 13.31 17.68
CA SER A 231 -29.62 13.45 18.63
C SER A 231 -30.94 13.56 17.87
N ALA A 232 -31.92 12.75 18.27
CA ALA A 232 -33.29 12.84 17.78
C ALA A 232 -33.95 14.08 18.40
N ASP A 233 -33.77 15.22 17.75
CA ASP A 233 -34.44 16.44 18.17
C ASP A 233 -35.86 16.47 17.59
N ILE A 234 -36.84 16.46 18.48
CA ILE A 234 -38.25 16.71 18.14
C ILE A 234 -38.44 18.22 18.06
N ILE A 235 -38.70 18.76 16.86
CA ILE A 235 -38.95 20.18 16.66
C ILE A 235 -40.30 20.58 17.27
N SER A 236 -41.31 19.71 17.14
CA SER A 236 -42.60 19.93 17.79
C SER A 236 -43.33 18.62 18.09
N PHE A 237 -44.10 18.66 19.17
CA PHE A 237 -45.08 17.66 19.53
C PHE A 237 -46.42 18.36 19.70
N SER A 238 -47.43 17.96 18.93
CA SER A 238 -48.77 18.52 19.08
C SER A 238 -49.81 17.41 19.21
N VAL A 239 -50.84 17.70 19.99
CA VAL A 239 -52.03 16.85 20.11
C VAL A 239 -53.23 17.63 19.63
N SER A 240 -53.98 17.06 18.68
CA SER A 240 -55.24 17.63 18.19
C SER A 240 -56.36 16.61 18.27
N ALA A 241 -57.61 17.09 18.33
CA ALA A 241 -58.80 16.26 18.25
C ALA A 241 -59.63 16.71 17.05
N THR A 242 -60.06 15.78 16.21
CA THR A 242 -60.93 16.10 15.06
C THR A 242 -62.38 16.32 15.44
N ASP A 243 -62.81 15.86 16.63
CA ASP A 243 -64.15 16.04 17.16
C ASP A 243 -64.07 16.62 18.58
N PRO A 244 -64.41 17.91 18.79
CA PRO A 244 -64.27 18.55 20.10
C PRO A 244 -65.11 17.94 21.21
N LEU A 245 -66.20 17.22 20.95
CA LEU A 245 -67.01 16.59 21.98
C LEU A 245 -67.64 15.30 21.45
N GLY A 246 -67.04 14.14 21.77
CA GLY A 246 -67.84 12.94 21.96
C GLY A 246 -68.73 13.20 23.19
N TYR A 247 -69.97 13.64 23.00
CA TYR A 247 -70.93 13.71 24.10
C TYR A 247 -70.98 12.33 24.76
N SER A 248 -70.80 12.26 26.09
CA SER A 248 -70.67 10.99 26.83
C SER A 248 -71.90 10.09 26.78
N ASN A 249 -72.96 10.51 26.08
CA ASN A 249 -74.24 9.83 26.00
C ASN A 249 -74.50 9.13 24.65
N ASN A 250 -73.62 9.24 23.64
CA ASN A 250 -73.87 8.67 22.31
C ASN A 250 -73.00 7.44 21.96
N GLY A 251 -72.12 7.00 22.87
CA GLY A 251 -71.24 5.84 22.68
C GLY A 251 -70.19 5.99 21.57
N LYS A 252 -70.00 7.20 21.01
CA LYS A 252 -68.99 7.45 19.97
C LYS A 252 -67.66 7.86 20.60
N ALA A 253 -66.58 7.20 20.16
CA ALA A 253 -65.23 7.52 20.62
C ALA A 253 -64.74 8.85 20.01
N ALA A 254 -64.14 9.70 20.85
CA ALA A 254 -63.33 10.82 20.37
C ALA A 254 -62.02 10.28 19.76
N ARG A 255 -61.53 10.94 18.71
CA ARG A 255 -60.23 10.63 18.10
C ARG A 255 -59.25 11.74 18.44
N VAL A 256 -58.09 11.34 18.94
CA VAL A 256 -56.94 12.22 19.17
C VAL A 256 -55.82 11.84 18.20
N PHE A 257 -55.13 12.85 17.68
CA PHE A 257 -53.95 12.71 16.85
C PHE A 257 -52.78 13.29 17.61
N ALA A 258 -51.68 12.55 17.64
CA ALA A 258 -50.37 13.09 18.04
C ALA A 258 -49.52 13.21 16.78
N GLU A 259 -48.98 14.40 16.55
CA GLU A 259 -48.05 14.68 15.47
C GLU A 259 -46.68 15.01 16.08
N ILE A 260 -45.65 14.30 15.59
CA ILE A 260 -44.25 14.55 15.90
C ILE A 260 -43.63 15.13 14.64
N ILE A 261 -43.07 16.33 14.74
CA ILE A 261 -42.24 16.90 13.68
C ILE A 261 -40.78 16.67 14.09
N PRO A 262 -40.08 15.71 13.48
CA PRO A 262 -38.67 15.48 13.73
C PRO A 262 -37.82 16.58 13.07
N SER A 263 -36.55 16.70 13.44
CA SER A 263 -35.63 17.54 12.69
C SER A 263 -35.45 17.03 11.25
N PRO A 264 -35.31 17.92 10.24
CA PRO A 264 -35.33 17.54 8.81
C PRO A 264 -34.30 16.49 8.40
N ASN A 265 -33.22 16.35 9.17
CA ASN A 265 -32.12 15.45 8.87
C ASN A 265 -32.11 14.19 9.75
N ASN A 266 -33.09 14.03 10.66
CA ASN A 266 -33.14 12.90 11.58
C ASN A 266 -34.60 12.43 11.81
N PRO A 267 -35.17 11.65 10.87
CA PRO A 267 -36.54 11.15 11.05
C PRO A 267 -36.61 10.24 12.28
N VAL A 268 -37.44 10.61 13.26
CA VAL A 268 -37.64 9.79 14.47
C VAL A 268 -38.64 8.68 14.15
N THR A 269 -38.18 7.42 14.18
CA THR A 269 -39.02 6.23 13.96
C THR A 269 -39.29 5.50 15.28
N ASN A 270 -40.38 4.73 15.34
CA ASN A 270 -40.76 3.92 16.52
C ASN A 270 -40.91 4.70 17.83
N CYS A 271 -41.36 5.95 17.77
CA CYS A 271 -41.67 6.73 18.96
C CYS A 271 -42.76 6.06 19.80
N LEU A 272 -42.47 5.82 21.09
CA LEU A 272 -43.52 5.47 22.05
C LEU A 272 -44.30 6.73 22.44
N ILE A 273 -45.55 6.82 22.00
CA ILE A 273 -46.46 7.91 22.39
C ILE A 273 -47.40 7.38 23.46
N ASN A 274 -47.30 7.92 24.67
CA ASN A 274 -48.18 7.57 25.78
C ASN A 274 -49.30 8.60 25.93
N PHE A 275 -50.54 8.16 25.75
CA PHE A 275 -51.72 8.96 26.09
C PHE A 275 -52.14 8.66 27.53
N SER A 276 -52.37 9.70 28.32
CA SER A 276 -52.98 9.59 29.64
C SER A 276 -54.23 10.46 29.70
N THR A 277 -55.23 10.03 30.46
CA THR A 277 -56.46 10.79 30.72
C THR A 277 -56.48 11.24 32.17
N PHE A 278 -57.06 12.40 32.43
CA PHE A 278 -57.29 12.91 33.78
C PHE A 278 -58.78 13.24 33.94
N GLY A 279 -59.44 12.70 34.98
CA GLY A 279 -60.89 12.88 35.22
C GLY A 279 -61.73 11.60 35.18
N VAL A 280 -63.06 11.74 35.25
CA VAL A 280 -64.04 10.64 35.37
C VAL A 280 -63.87 9.56 34.29
N ARG A 281 -63.84 8.28 34.74
CA ARG A 281 -63.71 7.00 33.99
C ARG A 281 -63.76 7.12 32.46
N ALA A 282 -62.62 7.44 31.85
CA ALA A 282 -62.42 7.36 30.40
C ALA A 282 -61.75 6.03 30.04
N CYS A 283 -62.35 5.27 29.11
CA CYS A 283 -61.74 4.05 28.55
C CYS A 283 -60.97 4.40 27.28
N LEU A 284 -59.64 4.29 27.33
CA LEU A 284 -58.78 4.41 26.14
C LEU A 284 -58.83 3.10 25.34
N HIS A 285 -59.27 3.16 24.09
CA HIS A 285 -59.03 2.10 23.10
C HIS A 285 -57.88 2.54 22.20
N SER A 286 -56.65 2.16 22.54
CA SER A 286 -55.48 2.47 21.70
C SER A 286 -55.44 1.55 20.47
N ARG A 287 -55.36 2.11 19.27
CA ARG A 287 -54.79 1.42 18.11
C ARG A 287 -53.39 2.00 17.87
N ILE A 288 -52.42 1.10 17.70
CA ILE A 288 -50.98 1.34 17.54
C ILE A 288 -50.73 2.30 16.36
N PRO A 289 -49.82 3.29 16.45
CA PRO A 289 -49.69 4.32 15.43
C PRO A 289 -48.98 3.80 14.17
N PHE A 290 -49.59 4.05 13.00
CA PHE A 290 -48.86 4.16 11.75
C PHE A 290 -48.25 5.56 11.69
N CYS A 291 -46.92 5.65 11.65
CA CYS A 291 -46.22 6.87 11.28
C CYS A 291 -45.63 6.66 9.88
N THR A 292 -46.34 7.13 8.85
CA THR A 292 -45.75 7.41 7.54
C THR A 292 -46.42 8.64 6.95
N LYS A 293 -45.68 9.74 6.91
CA LYS A 293 -45.75 10.69 5.79
C LYS A 293 -44.37 11.30 5.56
N PHE A 294 -44.03 11.33 4.28
CA PHE A 294 -42.75 11.66 3.66
C PHE A 294 -42.21 13.04 4.03
#